data_AF-A0A5J5GGK1-F1
#
_entry.id   AF-A0A5J5GGK1-F1
#
_cell.length_a   1.000
_cell.length_b   1.000
_cell.length_c   1.000
_cell.angle_alpha   90.00
_cell.angle_beta   90.00
_cell.angle_gamma   90.00
#
_symmetry.space_group_name_H-M   'P 1'
#
loop_
_entity.id
_entity.type
_entity.pdbx_description
1 polymer ?
#
loop_
_entity_poly.entity_id
_entity_poly.type
_entity_poly.pdbx_seq_one_letter_code
_entity_poly.pdbx_strand_id
1 'polypeptide(L)'
;MLTIEYVSSGKAYSDFEIEQKAKEIIDTHQEYLDQDMIYRTSTDNLIDAIRLYIVENDINPEGWLQFQFSGIQMPVSKFGNPDEWAKGFCDKRHNMMARILKRQTKLRIETR
;
A
#
# COMPACT_ATOMS: atom_id res chain seq x y z
N MET A 1 2.28 12.41 -10.56
CA MET A 1 2.01 10.98 -10.30
C MET A 1 3.04 10.42 -9.33
N LEU A 2 2.61 9.81 -8.23
CA LEU A 2 3.44 9.08 -7.28
C LEU A 2 3.43 7.58 -7.61
N THR A 3 4.61 7.02 -7.86
CA THR A 3 4.81 5.58 -8.08
C THR A 3 5.59 4.97 -6.93
N ILE A 4 5.00 4.01 -6.23
CA ILE A 4 5.70 3.20 -5.23
C ILE A 4 6.11 1.88 -5.89
N GLU A 5 7.37 1.78 -6.26
CA GLU A 5 7.93 0.64 -6.97
C GLU A 5 8.59 -0.35 -5.99
N TYR A 6 8.08 -1.58 -5.96
CA TYR A 6 8.70 -2.66 -5.22
C TYR A 6 9.70 -3.42 -6.09
N VAL A 7 10.97 -3.32 -5.73
CA VAL A 7 12.10 -3.95 -6.41
C VAL A 7 13.12 -4.44 -5.38
N SER A 8 13.79 -5.55 -5.66
CA SER A 8 14.79 -6.13 -4.75
C SER A 8 15.98 -5.21 -4.46
N SER A 9 16.29 -4.29 -5.38
CA SER A 9 17.31 -3.25 -5.23
C SER A 9 16.81 -1.98 -4.55
N GLY A 10 15.53 -1.93 -4.16
CA GLY A 10 14.92 -0.77 -3.52
C GLY A 10 15.36 -0.59 -2.07
N LYS A 11 15.08 0.59 -1.50
CA LYS A 11 15.42 0.87 -0.12
C LYS A 11 14.63 -0.03 0.83
N ALA A 12 15.35 -0.69 1.73
CA ALA A 12 14.76 -1.42 2.85
C ALA A 12 14.42 -0.44 3.97
N TYR A 13 13.26 -0.64 4.58
CA TYR A 13 12.79 0.11 5.74
C TYR A 13 12.52 -0.85 6.89
N SER A 14 12.86 -0.40 8.09
CA SER A 14 12.54 -1.10 9.32
C SER A 14 11.06 -0.92 9.67
N ASP A 15 10.46 -1.92 10.33
CA ASP A 15 9.07 -1.82 10.82
C ASP A 15 8.88 -0.64 11.78
N PHE A 16 9.93 -0.22 12.50
CA PHE A 16 9.87 0.88 13.46
C PHE A 16 9.70 2.27 12.81
N GLU A 17 10.09 2.44 11.55
CA GLU A 17 10.08 3.75 10.87
C GLU A 17 9.04 3.82 9.73
N ILE A 18 8.36 2.73 9.45
CA ILE A 18 7.68 2.55 8.17
C ILE A 18 6.43 3.41 8.02
N GLU A 19 5.67 3.59 9.11
CA GLU A 19 4.49 4.46 9.14
C GLU A 19 4.87 5.93 9.01
N GLN A 20 5.91 6.36 9.75
CA GLN A 20 6.46 7.71 9.59
C GLN A 20 6.91 7.92 8.15
N LYS A 21 7.54 6.91 7.53
CA LYS A 21 8.01 7.04 6.17
C LYS A 21 6.88 7.11 5.15
N ALA A 22 5.82 6.33 5.34
CA ALA A 22 4.62 6.40 4.51
C ALA A 22 4.00 7.80 4.54
N LYS A 23 3.87 8.38 5.75
CA LYS A 23 3.42 9.77 5.93
C LYS A 23 4.31 10.76 5.17
N GLU A 24 5.62 10.72 5.39
CA GLU A 24 6.57 11.61 4.72
C GLU A 24 6.45 11.56 3.20
N ILE A 25 6.33 10.36 2.61
CA ILE A 25 6.22 10.17 1.16
C ILE A 25 4.92 10.81 0.64
N ILE A 26 3.79 10.54 1.30
CA ILE A 26 2.49 11.05 0.86
C ILE A 26 2.41 12.56 1.01
N ASP A 27 2.82 13.11 2.16
CA ASP A 27 2.80 14.55 2.41
C ASP A 27 3.68 15.29 1.41
N THR A 28 4.90 14.78 1.17
CA THR A 28 5.81 15.37 0.18
C THR A 28 5.15 15.38 -1.20
N HIS A 29 4.52 14.28 -1.62
CA HIS A 29 3.87 14.28 -2.92
C HIS A 29 2.68 15.23 -3.00
N GLN A 30 1.90 15.37 -1.93
CA GLN A 30 0.78 16.33 -1.90
C GLN A 30 1.25 17.79 -1.98
N GLU A 31 2.42 18.10 -1.43
CA GLU A 31 3.04 19.43 -1.57
C GLU A 31 3.51 19.71 -3.02
N TYR A 32 3.86 18.67 -3.78
CA TYR A 32 4.40 18.76 -5.15
C TYR A 32 3.58 17.90 -6.14
N LEU A 33 2.25 18.06 -6.17
CA LEU A 33 1.34 17.26 -7.00
C LEU A 33 1.61 17.37 -8.51
N ASP A 34 2.26 18.44 -8.95
CA ASP A 34 2.66 18.69 -10.33
C ASP A 34 3.89 17.89 -10.77
N GLN A 35 4.55 17.18 -9.84
CA GLN A 35 5.76 16.41 -10.12
C GLN A 35 5.50 14.90 -10.08
N ASP A 36 6.09 14.21 -11.05
CA ASP A 36 6.15 12.76 -11.03
C ASP A 36 7.26 12.28 -10.08
N MET A 37 6.89 11.44 -9.12
CA MET A 37 7.80 10.92 -8.10
C MET A 37 7.81 9.40 -8.13
N ILE A 38 9.00 8.80 -8.07
CA ILE A 38 9.16 7.34 -8.01
C ILE A 38 9.94 6.98 -6.74
N TYR A 39 9.29 6.24 -5.84
CA TYR A 39 9.91 5.70 -4.64
C TYR A 39 10.13 4.20 -4.79
N ARG A 40 11.40 3.78 -4.72
CA ARG A 40 11.80 2.38 -4.85
C ARG A 40 12.03 1.76 -3.48
N THR A 41 11.30 0.69 -3.17
CA THR A 41 11.44 -0.05 -1.91
C THR A 41 11.62 -1.55 -2.14
N SER A 42 12.30 -2.21 -1.22
CA SER A 42 12.36 -3.67 -1.12
C SER A 42 11.52 -4.21 0.05
N THR A 43 10.85 -3.33 0.80
CA THR A 43 10.00 -3.68 1.95
C THR A 43 8.53 -3.63 1.55
N ASP A 44 7.84 -4.76 1.64
CA ASP A 44 6.41 -4.90 1.31
C ASP A 44 5.53 -4.14 2.30
N ASN A 45 5.91 -4.14 3.58
CA ASN A 45 5.20 -3.44 4.65
C ASN A 45 5.08 -1.92 4.39
N LEU A 46 5.92 -1.32 3.54
CA LEU A 46 5.80 0.12 3.22
C LEU A 46 4.54 0.38 2.40
N ILE A 47 4.21 -0.55 1.50
CA ILE A 47 3.00 -0.45 0.69
C ILE A 47 1.76 -0.59 1.58
N ASP A 48 1.80 -1.48 2.57
CA ASP A 48 0.72 -1.59 3.56
C ASP A 48 0.62 -0.32 4.43
N ALA A 49 1.74 0.26 4.86
CA ALA A 49 1.75 1.50 5.64
C ALA A 49 1.21 2.71 4.85
N ILE A 50 1.53 2.81 3.55
CA ILE A 50 0.96 3.85 2.67
C ILE A 50 -0.56 3.67 2.54
N ARG A 51 -1.02 2.44 2.34
CA ARG A 51 -2.46 2.13 2.25
C ARG A 51 -3.19 2.48 3.53
N LEU A 52 -2.59 2.12 4.68
CA LEU A 52 -3.14 2.44 5.99
C LEU A 52 -3.25 3.95 6.18
N TYR A 53 -2.18 4.70 5.90
CA TYR A 53 -2.14 6.15 6.02
C TYR A 53 -3.24 6.83 5.18
N ILE A 54 -3.44 6.38 3.94
CA ILE A 54 -4.48 6.90 3.05
C ILE A 54 -5.88 6.71 3.67
N VAL A 55 -6.16 5.50 4.15
CA VAL A 55 -7.48 5.15 4.71
C VAL A 55 -7.74 5.88 6.03
N GLU A 56 -6.75 5.97 6.92
CA GLU A 56 -6.89 6.63 8.22
C GLU A 56 -7.07 8.15 8.11
N ASN A 57 -6.64 8.76 7.00
CA ASN A 57 -6.72 10.20 6.78
C ASN A 57 -7.73 10.60 5.69
N ASP A 58 -8.59 9.67 5.24
CA ASP A 58 -9.61 9.90 4.21
C ASP A 58 -9.06 10.55 2.91
N ILE A 59 -7.81 10.20 2.55
CA ILE A 59 -7.16 10.72 1.35
C ILE A 59 -7.72 9.99 0.13
N ASN A 60 -8.05 10.71 -0.95
CA ASN A 60 -8.40 10.09 -2.23
C ASN A 60 -7.16 9.98 -3.13
N PRO A 61 -6.56 8.79 -3.31
CA PRO A 61 -5.37 8.56 -4.11
C PRO A 61 -5.62 8.36 -5.61
N GLU A 62 -6.88 8.29 -6.02
CA GLU A 62 -7.26 7.92 -7.38
C GLU A 62 -6.72 8.93 -8.41
N GLY A 63 -6.03 8.41 -9.42
CA GLY A 63 -5.46 9.22 -10.50
C GLY A 63 -4.08 9.82 -10.24
N TRP A 64 -3.55 9.77 -9.00
CA TRP A 64 -2.21 10.28 -8.70
C TRP A 64 -1.30 9.32 -7.94
N LEU A 65 -1.80 8.20 -7.43
CA LEU A 65 -0.99 7.14 -6.84
C LEU A 65 -1.08 5.83 -7.64
N GLN A 66 0.07 5.18 -7.82
CA GLN A 66 0.15 3.82 -8.32
C GLN A 66 1.23 3.00 -7.60
N PHE A 67 1.02 1.70 -7.50
CA PHE A 67 2.06 0.74 -7.11
C PHE A 67 2.69 0.13 -8.37
N GLN A 68 3.95 -0.28 -8.31
CA GLN A 68 4.61 -0.97 -9.41
C GLN A 68 5.38 -2.20 -8.91
N PHE A 69 5.20 -3.33 -9.58
CA PHE A 69 5.96 -4.56 -9.29
C PHE A 69 6.36 -5.25 -10.59
N SER A 70 7.65 -5.55 -10.74
CA SER A 70 8.19 -6.21 -11.94
C SER A 70 7.75 -5.54 -13.26
N GLY A 71 7.68 -4.20 -13.27
CA GLY A 71 7.24 -3.40 -14.41
C GLY A 71 5.73 -3.37 -14.65
N ILE A 72 4.93 -4.07 -13.84
CA ILE A 72 3.47 -4.02 -13.88
C ILE A 72 3.00 -2.87 -12.99
N GLN A 73 2.28 -1.92 -13.59
CA GLN A 73 1.63 -0.82 -12.87
C GLN A 73 0.28 -1.27 -12.32
N MET A 74 0.02 -0.87 -11.08
CA MET A 74 -1.17 -1.19 -10.32
C MET A 74 -1.78 0.14 -9.86
N PRO A 75 -2.70 0.73 -10.64
CA PRO A 75 -3.37 1.96 -10.25
C PRO A 75 -4.18 1.75 -8.96
N VAL A 76 -4.25 2.79 -8.15
CA VAL A 76 -4.89 2.73 -6.84
C VAL A 76 -6.29 3.34 -6.89
N SER A 77 -7.28 2.59 -6.41
CA SER A 77 -8.67 3.06 -6.25
C SER A 77 -8.76 4.13 -5.14
N LYS A 78 -9.88 4.85 -5.08
CA LYS A 78 -10.17 5.83 -4.00
C LYS A 78 -10.04 5.30 -2.56
N PHE A 79 -9.96 3.99 -2.37
CA PHE A 79 -9.81 3.35 -1.06
C PHE A 79 -8.37 2.93 -0.75
N GLY A 80 -7.38 3.41 -1.50
CA GLY A 80 -5.98 3.06 -1.28
C GLY A 80 -5.58 1.68 -1.79
N ASN A 81 -6.47 0.91 -2.43
CA ASN A 81 -6.16 -0.45 -2.90
C ASN A 81 -6.01 -0.51 -4.42
N PRO A 82 -5.05 -1.29 -4.94
CA PRO A 82 -5.10 -1.77 -6.32
C PRO A 82 -6.39 -2.51 -6.63
N ASP A 83 -6.89 -2.35 -7.85
CA ASP A 83 -7.99 -3.18 -8.35
C ASP A 83 -7.53 -4.64 -8.53
N GLU A 84 -6.29 -4.83 -9.00
CA GLU A 84 -5.65 -6.13 -9.14
C GLU A 84 -4.21 -6.08 -8.62
N TRP A 85 -3.83 -7.10 -7.83
CA TRP A 85 -2.44 -7.29 -7.41
C TRP A 85 -1.67 -8.07 -8.46
N ALA A 86 -0.47 -7.58 -8.79
CA ALA A 86 0.45 -8.29 -9.66
C ALA A 86 0.83 -9.65 -9.04
N LYS A 87 0.77 -10.72 -9.85
CA LYS A 87 1.10 -12.07 -9.39
C LYS A 87 2.51 -12.11 -8.79
N GLY A 88 2.62 -12.66 -7.59
CA GLY A 88 3.90 -12.80 -6.90
C GLY A 88 4.29 -11.62 -5.98
N PHE A 89 3.49 -10.55 -5.95
CA PHE A 89 3.72 -9.37 -5.10
C PHE A 89 3.46 -9.60 -3.59
N CYS A 90 3.15 -10.84 -3.16
CA CYS A 90 2.74 -11.25 -1.81
C CYS A 90 1.23 -11.55 -1.64
N ASP A 91 0.69 -12.35 -2.56
CA ASP A 91 -0.68 -12.89 -2.46
C ASP A 91 -0.89 -13.74 -1.19
N LYS A 92 0.12 -14.45 -0.70
CA LYS A 92 -0.09 -15.47 0.35
C LYS A 92 -0.39 -14.87 1.73
N ARG A 93 0.35 -13.85 2.17
CA ARG A 93 0.21 -13.25 3.51
C ARG A 93 -1.13 -12.51 3.64
N HIS A 94 -1.45 -11.67 2.66
CA HIS A 94 -2.69 -10.90 2.63
C HIS A 94 -3.93 -11.78 2.50
N ASN A 95 -3.91 -12.79 1.62
CA ASN A 95 -5.02 -13.74 1.51
C ASN A 95 -5.21 -14.55 2.79
N MET A 96 -4.13 -14.93 3.47
CA MET A 96 -4.22 -15.62 4.76
C MET A 96 -4.83 -14.71 5.83
N MET A 97 -4.39 -13.46 5.95
CA MET A 97 -4.92 -12.50 6.93
C MET A 97 -6.40 -12.18 6.68
N ALA A 98 -6.78 -11.95 5.43
CA ALA A 98 -8.17 -11.73 5.05
C ALA A 98 -9.08 -12.92 5.42
N ARG A 99 -8.58 -14.16 5.23
CA ARG A 99 -9.30 -15.37 5.64
C ARG A 99 -9.47 -15.46 7.16
N ILE A 100 -8.44 -15.12 7.94
CA ILE A 100 -8.50 -15.10 9.41
C ILE A 100 -9.54 -14.08 9.88
N LEU A 101 -9.47 -12.84 9.38
CA LEU A 101 -10.41 -11.78 9.73
C LEU A 101 -11.86 -12.17 9.39
N LYS A 102 -12.09 -12.70 8.18
CA LYS A 102 -13.42 -13.18 7.78
C LYS A 102 -13.95 -14.26 8.72
N ARG A 103 -13.10 -15.19 9.16
CA ARG A 103 -13.51 -16.26 10.10
C ARG A 103 -13.80 -15.71 11.49
N GLN A 104 -12.96 -14.81 12.01
CA GLN A 104 -13.18 -14.18 13.32
C GLN A 104 -14.47 -13.35 13.35
N THR A 105 -14.72 -12.54 12.31
CA THR A 105 -15.97 -11.76 12.21
C THR A 105 -17.19 -12.68 12.21
N LYS A 106 -17.16 -13.78 11.45
CA LYS A 106 -18.24 -14.77 11.44
C LYS A 106 -18.45 -15.40 12.83
N LEU A 107 -17.39 -15.84 13.49
CA LEU A 107 -17.46 -16.41 14.84
C LEU A 107 -18.07 -15.42 15.86
N ARG A 108 -17.70 -14.13 15.79
CA ARG A 108 -18.24 -13.08 16.67
C ARG A 108 -19.74 -12.83 16.46
N ILE A 109 -20.24 -13.02 15.24
CA ILE A 109 -21.67 -12.94 14.93
C ILE A 109 -22.40 -14.19 15.46
N GLU A 110 -21.82 -15.38 15.29
CA GLU A 110 -22.40 -16.66 15.73
C GLU A 110 -22.43 -16.82 17.27
N THR A 111 -21.59 -16.09 18.00
CA THR A 111 -21.50 -16.13 19.48
C THR A 111 -22.18 -14.95 20.18
N ARG A 112 -22.89 -14.09 19.44
CA ARG A 112 -23.77 -13.05 19.99
C ARG A 112 -25.22 -13.51 19.91
#